data_AF-A0A926HGS5-F1
#
_entry.id   AF-A0A926HGS5-F1
#
_cell.length_a   1.000
_cell.length_b   1.000
_cell.length_c   1.000
_cell.angle_alpha   90.00
_cell.angle_beta   90.00
_cell.angle_gamma   90.00
#
_symmetry.space_group_name_H-M   'P 1'
#
loop_
_entity.id
_entity.type
_entity.pdbx_description
1 polymer ?
#
loop_
_entity_poly.entity_id
_entity_poly.type
_entity_poly.pdbx_seq_one_letter_code
_entity_poly.pdbx_strand_id
1 'polypeptide(L)'
;MAFDPNNLPMKVREAWQQGPSGWKLVVQRCLDVGINDPNRLADFIFYLNHPERDGKKIEAGDQKSIEEWKYFRAAVKDYIGMRSLPEGPHTPTTPAVNWVGSDAEWEEIRRAWGDEILAWAKVAPHGKEAKEFTPPDWLRSDYETVFFWKSADPASDCIASRRKRLQGLAMLRGDVQYWEQRWSASGIGAIVLRTAAETAIKDYRKLIVTEKLCPESAKLRLQAISKDVIYQMFLGMFQLLSPQALKGGTAAQGVVAEIVNQILSRALKKS
;
A
#
# COMPACT_ATOMS: atom_id res chain seq x y z
N MET A 1 26.65 -3.68 21.06
CA MET A 1 27.57 -3.46 19.91
C MET A 1 27.02 -2.30 19.09
N ALA A 2 27.81 -1.70 18.20
CA ALA A 2 27.26 -0.80 17.19
C ALA A 2 26.39 -1.61 16.22
N PHE A 3 25.33 -1.02 15.69
CA PHE A 3 24.48 -1.67 14.70
C PHE A 3 25.17 -1.62 13.33
N ASP A 4 25.26 -2.75 12.63
CA ASP A 4 25.84 -2.79 11.29
C ASP A 4 24.87 -3.49 10.32
N PRO A 5 24.32 -2.76 9.34
CA PRO A 5 23.38 -3.33 8.37
C PRO A 5 24.01 -4.39 7.46
N ASN A 6 25.34 -4.44 7.34
CA ASN A 6 26.03 -5.48 6.55
C ASN A 6 26.01 -6.85 7.23
N ASN A 7 25.80 -6.89 8.55
CA ASN A 7 25.66 -8.13 9.31
C ASN A 7 24.23 -8.69 9.27
N LEU A 8 23.30 -8.01 8.59
CA LEU A 8 21.95 -8.51 8.40
C LEU A 8 21.92 -9.67 7.38
N PRO A 9 21.08 -10.70 7.61
CA PRO A 9 20.82 -11.72 6.61
C PRO A 9 20.37 -11.11 5.27
N MET A 10 20.75 -11.73 4.16
CA MET A 10 20.54 -11.19 2.81
C MET A 10 19.08 -10.72 2.56
N LYS A 11 18.09 -11.55 2.92
CA LYS A 11 16.67 -11.21 2.80
C LYS A 11 16.25 -9.96 3.60
N VAL A 12 16.90 -9.73 4.75
CA VAL A 12 16.66 -8.55 5.58
C VAL A 12 17.34 -7.33 4.98
N ARG A 13 18.54 -7.50 4.41
CA ARG A 13 19.31 -6.42 3.78
C ARG A 13 18.63 -5.86 2.53
N GLU A 14 18.00 -6.71 1.72
CA GLU A 14 17.19 -6.28 0.57
C GLU A 14 15.98 -5.42 1.01
N ALA A 15 15.34 -5.79 2.12
CA ALA A 15 14.29 -4.99 2.72
C ALA A 15 14.84 -3.70 3.33
N TRP A 16 16.03 -3.73 3.92
CA TRP A 16 16.71 -2.57 4.49
C TRP A 16 16.99 -1.48 3.46
N GLN A 17 17.36 -1.87 2.24
CA GLN A 17 17.59 -0.94 1.13
C GLN A 17 16.34 -0.13 0.73
N GLN A 18 15.15 -0.48 1.22
CA GLN A 18 13.93 0.29 1.03
C GLN A 18 13.85 1.55 1.90
N GLY A 19 14.78 1.72 2.85
CA GLY A 19 14.80 2.87 3.74
C GLY A 19 13.64 2.91 4.75
N PRO A 20 13.46 4.05 5.45
CA PRO A 20 12.53 4.21 6.57
C PRO A 20 11.10 3.73 6.32
N SER A 21 10.59 3.98 5.12
CA SER A 21 9.26 3.61 4.64
C SER A 21 9.05 2.09 4.52
N GLY A 22 10.12 1.32 4.36
CA GLY A 22 10.11 -0.14 4.26
C GLY A 22 10.15 -0.88 5.59
N TRP A 23 10.08 -0.18 6.74
CA TRP A 23 10.34 -0.77 8.06
C TRP A 23 9.49 -2.02 8.38
N LYS A 24 8.21 -2.06 7.95
CA LYS A 24 7.34 -3.23 8.17
C LYS A 24 7.86 -4.48 7.44
N LEU A 25 8.38 -4.30 6.22
CA LEU A 25 8.98 -5.38 5.44
C LEU A 25 10.29 -5.84 6.09
N VAL A 26 11.10 -4.91 6.60
CA VAL A 26 12.32 -5.25 7.37
C VAL A 26 11.97 -6.12 8.57
N VAL A 27 10.99 -5.70 9.39
CA VAL A 27 10.52 -6.47 10.55
C VAL A 27 10.03 -7.85 10.13
N GLN A 28 9.24 -7.95 9.07
CA GLN A 28 8.76 -9.24 8.59
C GLN A 28 9.89 -10.17 8.16
N ARG A 29 10.85 -9.68 7.36
CA ARG A 29 12.00 -10.47 6.92
C ARG A 29 12.86 -10.92 8.09
N CYS A 30 12.96 -10.11 9.14
CA CYS A 30 13.63 -10.48 10.38
C CYS A 30 12.92 -11.64 11.08
N LEU A 31 11.60 -11.55 11.22
CA LEU A 31 10.80 -12.62 11.81
C LEU A 31 10.90 -13.93 11.01
N ASP A 32 10.89 -13.85 9.68
CA ASP A 32 10.98 -15.04 8.79
C ASP A 32 12.33 -15.77 8.91
N VAL A 33 13.39 -15.08 9.32
CA VAL A 33 14.72 -15.67 9.59
C VAL A 33 14.96 -15.92 11.09
N GLY A 34 13.90 -15.86 11.90
CA GLY A 34 13.93 -16.19 13.33
C GLY A 34 14.38 -15.05 14.27
N ILE A 35 14.53 -13.82 13.77
CA ILE A 35 14.80 -12.64 14.60
C ILE A 35 13.46 -12.08 15.11
N ASN A 36 13.11 -12.43 16.35
CA ASN A 36 11.82 -12.12 16.97
C ASN A 36 11.89 -11.24 18.23
N ASP A 37 13.08 -10.88 18.69
CA ASP A 37 13.23 -9.97 19.83
C ASP A 37 12.75 -8.55 19.48
N PRO A 38 11.71 -8.03 20.16
CA PRO A 38 11.18 -6.69 19.89
C PRO A 38 12.21 -5.57 20.08
N ASN A 39 13.21 -5.75 20.95
CA ASN A 39 14.24 -4.73 21.15
C ASN A 39 15.17 -4.67 19.94
N ARG A 40 15.66 -5.82 19.48
CA ARG A 40 16.49 -5.91 18.28
C ARG A 40 15.77 -5.42 17.02
N LEU A 41 14.47 -5.70 16.89
CA LEU A 41 13.66 -5.19 15.80
C LEU A 41 13.45 -3.67 15.89
N ALA A 42 13.30 -3.13 17.10
CA ALA A 42 13.25 -1.68 17.31
C ALA A 42 14.57 -1.01 16.93
N ASP A 43 15.72 -1.62 17.25
CA ASP A 43 17.04 -1.14 16.81
C ASP A 43 17.09 -1.03 15.28
N PHE A 44 16.60 -2.05 14.57
CA PHE A 44 16.59 -2.05 13.11
C PHE A 44 15.80 -0.88 12.56
N ILE A 45 14.59 -0.64 13.08
CA ILE A 45 13.77 0.50 12.63
C ILE A 45 14.42 1.83 12.99
N PHE A 46 14.98 1.94 14.20
CA PHE A 46 15.64 3.14 14.66
C PHE A 46 16.80 3.51 13.73
N TYR A 47 17.75 2.61 13.49
CA TYR A 47 18.89 2.89 12.59
C TYR A 47 18.50 3.02 11.12
N LEU A 48 17.36 2.45 10.71
CA LEU A 48 16.80 2.67 9.39
C LEU A 48 16.32 4.11 9.21
N ASN A 49 15.81 4.74 10.28
CA ASN A 49 15.38 6.14 10.32
C ASN A 49 16.52 7.11 10.64
N HIS A 50 17.63 6.62 11.19
CA HIS A 50 18.79 7.42 11.61
C HIS A 50 20.10 6.96 10.94
N PRO A 51 20.20 6.99 9.59
CA PRO A 51 21.43 6.62 8.90
C PRO A 51 22.62 7.50 9.28
N GLU A 52 22.39 8.75 9.68
CA GLU A 52 23.43 9.69 10.13
C GLU A 52 24.18 9.23 11.38
N ARG A 53 23.58 8.31 12.15
CA ARG A 53 24.23 7.75 13.33
C ARG A 53 25.25 6.68 13.00
N ASP A 54 25.25 6.15 11.77
CA ASP A 54 26.20 5.12 11.32
C ASP A 54 26.33 3.95 12.32
N GLY A 55 25.18 3.51 12.84
CA GLY A 55 25.13 2.41 13.81
C GLY A 55 25.62 2.73 15.23
N LYS A 56 26.02 3.98 15.51
CA LYS A 56 26.46 4.41 16.84
C LYS A 56 25.32 4.30 17.85
N LYS A 57 25.65 3.69 19.00
CA LYS A 57 24.72 3.51 20.12
C LYS A 57 24.03 4.82 20.52
N ILE A 58 22.80 4.68 21.01
CA ILE A 58 22.10 5.76 21.70
C ILE A 58 22.83 6.02 23.02
N GLU A 59 23.25 7.26 23.25
CA GLU A 59 23.91 7.66 24.50
C GLU A 59 22.90 7.79 25.63
N ALA A 60 23.32 7.52 26.87
CA ALA A 60 22.40 7.55 28.02
C ALA A 60 21.77 8.92 28.29
N GLY A 61 22.38 10.01 27.81
CA GLY A 61 21.85 11.36 27.89
C GLY A 61 20.99 11.80 26.70
N ASP A 62 20.92 11.01 25.63
CA ASP A 62 20.16 11.33 24.41
C ASP A 62 18.69 10.95 24.58
N GLN A 63 18.00 11.73 25.41
CA GLN A 63 16.61 11.47 25.81
C GLN A 63 15.66 11.39 24.61
N LYS A 64 15.89 12.20 23.57
CA LYS A 64 15.09 12.20 22.34
C LYS A 64 15.19 10.87 21.61
N SER A 65 16.42 10.41 21.33
CA SER A 65 16.62 9.12 20.66
C SER A 65 16.09 7.95 21.49
N ILE A 66 16.19 8.02 22.82
CA ILE A 66 15.63 7.00 23.72
C ILE A 66 14.10 6.93 23.60
N GLU A 67 13.41 8.06 23.58
CA GLU A 67 11.96 8.13 23.43
C GLU A 67 11.50 7.65 22.05
N GLU A 68 12.20 8.05 21.00
CA GLU A 68 11.94 7.61 19.63
C GLU A 68 12.15 6.10 19.46
N TRP A 69 13.21 5.55 20.03
CA TRP A 69 13.42 4.11 20.06
C TRP A 69 12.31 3.36 20.80
N LYS A 70 11.85 3.90 21.96
CA LYS A 70 10.72 3.32 22.71
C LYS A 70 9.44 3.32 21.88
N TYR A 71 9.20 4.37 21.10
CA TYR A 71 8.08 4.45 20.18
C TYR A 71 8.13 3.34 19.12
N PHE A 72 9.28 3.15 18.46
CA PHE A 72 9.45 2.06 17.49
C PHE A 72 9.27 0.68 18.12
N ARG A 73 9.78 0.49 19.34
CA ARG A 73 9.57 -0.75 20.10
C ARG A 73 8.10 -1.04 20.36
N ALA A 74 7.30 -0.03 20.70
CA ALA A 74 5.86 -0.20 20.88
C ALA A 74 5.19 -0.63 19.56
N ALA A 75 5.49 0.08 18.46
CA ALA A 75 4.96 -0.26 17.13
C ALA A 75 5.34 -1.68 16.67
N VAL A 76 6.56 -2.13 16.97
CA VAL A 76 7.01 -3.51 16.70
C VAL A 76 6.23 -4.52 17.53
N LYS A 77 6.05 -4.27 18.83
CA LYS A 77 5.29 -5.17 19.70
C LYS A 77 3.86 -5.33 19.22
N ASP A 78 3.22 -4.24 18.81
CA ASP A 78 1.88 -4.28 18.24
C ASP A 78 1.86 -5.10 16.94
N TYR A 79 2.83 -4.89 16.05
CA TYR A 79 2.96 -5.64 14.80
C TYR A 79 3.18 -7.15 15.01
N ILE A 80 4.02 -7.52 15.98
CA ILE A 80 4.25 -8.92 16.36
C ILE A 80 2.99 -9.50 17.01
N GLY A 81 2.36 -8.80 17.94
CA GLY A 81 1.14 -9.23 18.61
C GLY A 81 -0.02 -9.48 17.64
N MET A 82 -0.13 -8.67 16.58
CA MET A 82 -1.07 -8.91 15.48
C MET A 82 -0.75 -10.16 14.64
N ARG A 83 0.50 -10.65 14.64
CA ARG A 83 0.93 -11.92 14.00
C ARG A 83 0.72 -13.13 14.93
N SER A 84 0.79 -12.95 16.25
CA SER A 84 0.67 -14.03 17.25
C SER A 84 -0.76 -14.54 17.48
N LEU A 85 -1.77 -13.97 16.81
CA LEU A 85 -3.09 -14.59 16.77
C LEU A 85 -2.93 -15.97 16.11
N PRO A 86 -3.48 -17.06 16.68
CA PRO A 86 -3.16 -18.41 16.25
C PRO A 86 -3.55 -18.61 14.78
N GLU A 87 -2.54 -18.60 13.92
CA GLU A 87 -2.56 -19.20 12.59
C GLU A 87 -2.69 -20.71 12.81
N GLY A 88 -3.85 -21.26 12.45
CA GLY A 88 -4.05 -22.72 12.41
C GLY A 88 -3.04 -23.36 11.46
N PRO A 89 -2.88 -24.70 11.49
CA PRO A 89 -1.91 -25.39 10.64
C PRO A 89 -2.17 -25.08 9.15
N HIS A 90 -1.27 -24.30 8.53
CA HIS A 90 -1.32 -23.94 7.12
C HIS A 90 -0.60 -25.01 6.29
N THR A 91 -1.37 -25.95 5.77
CA THR A 91 -0.96 -26.84 4.69
C THR A 91 -1.07 -26.08 3.36
N PRO A 92 -0.06 -26.10 2.47
CA PRO A 92 -0.19 -25.50 1.14
C PRO A 92 -1.17 -26.30 0.28
N THR A 93 -1.89 -25.60 -0.60
CA THR A 93 -2.61 -26.13 -1.77
C THR A 93 -4.02 -26.68 -1.51
N THR A 94 -4.96 -25.78 -1.21
CA THR A 94 -6.38 -26.00 -1.54
C THR A 94 -6.93 -24.66 -2.03
N PRO A 95 -7.79 -24.60 -3.07
CA PRO A 95 -8.56 -23.39 -3.35
C PRO A 95 -9.20 -22.92 -2.05
N ALA A 96 -9.18 -21.61 -1.79
CA ALA A 96 -9.68 -21.03 -0.54
C ALA A 96 -11.04 -21.64 -0.22
N VAL A 97 -11.09 -22.52 0.79
CA VAL A 97 -12.24 -23.38 1.10
C VAL A 97 -13.52 -22.57 1.36
N ASN A 98 -13.37 -21.26 1.57
CA ASN A 98 -14.43 -20.29 1.80
C ASN A 98 -14.37 -19.09 0.84
N TRP A 99 -14.11 -19.28 -0.46
CA TRP A 99 -14.29 -18.22 -1.48
C TRP A 99 -15.78 -18.03 -1.82
N VAL A 100 -16.54 -17.59 -0.82
CA VAL A 100 -17.98 -17.35 -0.94
C VAL A 100 -18.23 -15.95 -0.39
N GLY A 101 -18.76 -15.08 -1.22
CA GLY A 101 -19.29 -13.77 -0.82
C GLY A 101 -20.81 -13.82 -0.76
N SER A 102 -21.39 -12.95 0.05
CA SER A 102 -22.83 -12.75 0.11
C SER A 102 -23.36 -12.11 -1.18
N ASP A 103 -24.64 -12.32 -1.50
CA ASP A 103 -25.29 -11.68 -2.65
C ASP A 103 -25.19 -10.16 -2.59
N ALA A 104 -25.24 -9.58 -1.38
CA ALA A 104 -25.07 -8.15 -1.17
C ALA A 104 -23.65 -7.65 -1.53
N GLU A 105 -22.60 -8.38 -1.17
CA GLU A 105 -21.22 -8.03 -1.54
C GLU A 105 -20.99 -8.14 -3.05
N TRP A 106 -21.53 -9.18 -3.67
CA TRP A 106 -21.47 -9.34 -5.13
C TRP A 106 -22.22 -8.25 -5.87
N GLU A 107 -23.37 -7.84 -5.35
CA GLU A 107 -24.16 -6.74 -5.87
C GLU A 107 -23.44 -5.39 -5.72
N GLU A 108 -22.73 -5.16 -4.61
CA GLU A 108 -21.89 -3.97 -4.43
C GLU A 108 -20.76 -3.92 -5.46
N ILE A 109 -20.07 -5.05 -5.69
CA ILE A 109 -19.02 -5.15 -6.72
C ILE A 109 -19.61 -4.86 -8.10
N ARG A 110 -20.76 -5.46 -8.44
CA ARG A 110 -21.45 -5.25 -9.71
C ARG A 110 -21.77 -3.78 -9.95
N ARG A 111 -22.35 -3.12 -8.94
CA ARG A 111 -22.76 -1.72 -9.02
C ARG A 111 -21.57 -0.79 -9.16
N ALA A 112 -20.48 -1.08 -8.45
CA ALA A 112 -19.29 -0.25 -8.47
C ALA A 112 -18.45 -0.47 -9.74
N TRP A 113 -18.31 -1.72 -10.19
CA TRP A 113 -17.26 -2.14 -11.14
C TRP A 113 -17.77 -2.94 -12.34
N GLY A 114 -19.07 -3.21 -12.45
CA GLY A 114 -19.68 -3.89 -13.59
C GLY A 114 -19.53 -5.42 -13.57
N ASP A 115 -20.17 -6.04 -14.56
CA ASP A 115 -20.34 -7.50 -14.61
C ASP A 115 -19.05 -8.27 -14.93
N GLU A 116 -18.14 -7.69 -15.72
CA GLU A 116 -16.87 -8.37 -16.06
C GLU A 116 -16.01 -8.59 -14.81
N ILE A 117 -15.87 -7.54 -13.99
CA ILE A 117 -15.09 -7.60 -12.75
C ILE A 117 -15.78 -8.52 -11.74
N LEU A 118 -17.11 -8.46 -11.65
CA LEU A 118 -17.87 -9.39 -10.82
C LEU A 118 -17.63 -10.85 -11.23
N ALA A 119 -17.72 -11.16 -12.51
CA ALA A 119 -17.53 -12.50 -13.03
C ALA A 119 -16.13 -13.04 -12.68
N TRP A 120 -15.09 -12.21 -12.83
CA TRP A 120 -13.74 -12.58 -12.43
C TRP A 120 -13.56 -12.70 -10.91
N ALA A 121 -14.19 -11.84 -10.12
CA ALA A 121 -14.11 -11.86 -8.66
C ALA A 121 -14.79 -13.08 -8.03
N LYS A 122 -15.87 -13.60 -8.65
CA LYS A 122 -16.57 -14.80 -8.18
C LYS A 122 -15.75 -16.09 -8.33
N VAL A 123 -14.82 -16.14 -9.28
CA VAL A 123 -13.93 -17.30 -9.46
C VAL A 123 -12.90 -17.31 -8.33
N ALA A 124 -12.79 -18.42 -7.59
CA ALA A 124 -11.79 -18.56 -6.53
C ALA A 124 -10.36 -18.47 -7.13
N PRO A 125 -9.44 -17.74 -6.50
CA PRO A 125 -8.08 -17.63 -7.00
C PRO A 125 -7.24 -18.89 -6.75
N HIS A 126 -6.32 -19.17 -7.66
CA HIS A 126 -5.24 -20.14 -7.47
C HIS A 126 -3.98 -19.42 -6.98
N GLY A 127 -3.85 -19.25 -5.66
CA GLY A 127 -2.79 -18.44 -5.06
C GLY A 127 -3.13 -16.95 -5.13
N LYS A 128 -2.26 -16.14 -5.72
CA LYS A 128 -2.49 -14.70 -5.95
C LYS A 128 -2.66 -14.39 -7.44
N GLU A 129 -3.73 -13.67 -7.74
CA GLU A 129 -4.10 -13.28 -9.09
C GLU A 129 -4.31 -11.77 -9.15
N ALA A 130 -3.99 -11.19 -10.29
CA ALA A 130 -4.26 -9.80 -10.55
C ALA A 130 -4.54 -9.60 -12.03
N LYS A 131 -5.49 -8.73 -12.32
CA LYS A 131 -5.93 -8.42 -13.69
C LYS A 131 -6.24 -6.92 -13.80
N GLU A 132 -5.92 -6.38 -14.96
CA GLU A 132 -6.31 -5.04 -15.38
C GLU A 132 -7.63 -5.13 -16.16
N PHE A 133 -8.52 -4.19 -15.92
CA PHE A 133 -9.80 -4.09 -16.61
C PHE A 133 -10.02 -2.67 -17.12
N THR A 134 -10.77 -2.59 -18.21
CA THR A 134 -11.34 -1.32 -18.66
C THR A 134 -12.44 -0.91 -17.70
N PRO A 135 -12.50 0.36 -17.24
CA PRO A 135 -13.58 0.82 -16.37
C PRO A 135 -14.95 0.67 -17.07
N PRO A 136 -16.03 0.43 -16.32
CA PRO A 136 -17.39 0.51 -16.84
C PRO A 136 -17.69 1.89 -17.43
N ASP A 137 -18.64 1.96 -18.37
CA ASP A 137 -18.94 3.20 -19.11
C ASP A 137 -19.21 4.41 -18.19
N TRP A 138 -19.86 4.20 -17.04
CA TRP A 138 -20.15 5.25 -16.05
C TRP A 138 -18.93 5.74 -15.25
N LEU A 139 -17.78 5.04 -15.34
CA LEU A 139 -16.50 5.43 -14.73
C LEU A 139 -15.46 5.88 -15.76
N ARG A 140 -15.68 5.63 -17.05
CA ARG A 140 -14.73 5.99 -18.12
C ARG A 140 -14.52 7.49 -18.30
N SER A 141 -15.41 8.32 -17.78
CA SER A 141 -15.21 9.77 -17.74
C SER A 141 -14.01 10.15 -16.86
N ASP A 142 -13.75 9.37 -15.81
CA ASP A 142 -12.81 9.72 -14.75
C ASP A 142 -11.58 8.82 -14.65
N TYR A 143 -11.72 7.56 -15.07
CA TYR A 143 -10.69 6.54 -14.91
C TYR A 143 -10.22 6.01 -16.26
N GLU A 144 -8.90 5.82 -16.39
CA GLU A 144 -8.28 5.16 -17.54
C GLU A 144 -8.45 3.64 -17.42
N THR A 145 -8.19 3.11 -16.22
CA THR A 145 -8.01 1.68 -15.96
C THR A 145 -8.31 1.35 -14.50
N VAL A 146 -8.68 0.09 -14.24
CA VAL A 146 -8.84 -0.43 -12.89
C VAL A 146 -8.03 -1.72 -12.74
N PHE A 147 -7.25 -1.80 -11.67
CA PHE A 147 -6.50 -2.99 -11.30
C PHE A 147 -7.22 -3.72 -10.19
N PHE A 148 -7.45 -5.01 -10.36
CA PHE A 148 -7.95 -5.87 -9.31
C PHE A 148 -6.92 -6.93 -8.95
N TRP A 149 -6.86 -7.23 -7.66
CA TRP A 149 -6.01 -8.25 -7.08
C TRP A 149 -6.84 -9.12 -6.14
N LYS A 150 -6.62 -10.44 -6.18
CA LYS A 150 -7.21 -11.37 -5.23
C LYS A 150 -6.22 -12.44 -4.80
N SER A 151 -6.39 -12.95 -3.58
CA SER A 151 -5.56 -14.03 -3.05
C SER A 151 -6.37 -15.03 -2.22
N ALA A 152 -5.99 -16.31 -2.35
CA ALA A 152 -6.48 -17.39 -1.50
C ALA A 152 -5.98 -17.26 -0.05
N ASP A 153 -4.81 -16.65 0.15
CA ASP A 153 -4.17 -16.42 1.46
C ASP A 153 -3.65 -14.96 1.57
N PRO A 154 -4.54 -13.98 1.82
CA PRO A 154 -4.13 -12.58 1.92
C PRO A 154 -3.20 -12.30 3.11
N ALA A 155 -3.15 -13.19 4.12
CA ALA A 155 -2.31 -12.98 5.30
C ALA A 155 -0.83 -13.08 4.94
N SER A 156 -0.47 -14.02 4.07
CA SER A 156 0.88 -14.17 3.53
C SER A 156 1.12 -13.29 2.30
N ASP A 157 0.10 -13.13 1.43
CA ASP A 157 0.29 -12.46 0.13
C ASP A 157 0.12 -10.93 0.18
N CYS A 158 -0.58 -10.38 1.19
CA CYS A 158 -0.77 -8.94 1.34
C CYS A 158 -0.46 -8.47 2.76
N ILE A 159 0.80 -8.11 2.97
CA ILE A 159 1.34 -7.69 4.27
C ILE A 159 0.59 -6.46 4.82
N ALA A 160 0.18 -5.56 3.92
CA ALA A 160 -0.49 -4.33 4.29
C ALA A 160 -1.97 -4.54 4.69
N SER A 161 -2.63 -5.52 4.06
CA SER A 161 -4.04 -5.85 4.28
C SER A 161 -4.26 -7.36 4.39
N ARG A 162 -3.82 -7.94 5.52
CA ARG A 162 -3.82 -9.39 5.77
C ARG A 162 -5.19 -10.07 5.72
N ARG A 163 -6.28 -9.30 5.81
CA ARG A 163 -7.66 -9.82 5.81
C ARG A 163 -8.38 -9.62 4.47
N LYS A 164 -7.84 -8.78 3.57
CA LYS A 164 -8.55 -8.37 2.35
C LYS A 164 -8.17 -9.29 1.20
N ARG A 165 -9.08 -10.22 0.91
CA ARG A 165 -8.93 -11.21 -0.17
C ARG A 165 -9.12 -10.64 -1.57
N LEU A 166 -9.79 -9.50 -1.72
CA LEU A 166 -10.06 -8.82 -2.99
C LEU A 166 -9.79 -7.32 -2.82
N GLN A 167 -9.00 -6.73 -3.71
CA GLN A 167 -8.67 -5.30 -3.66
C GLN A 167 -8.76 -4.71 -5.06
N GLY A 168 -9.34 -3.52 -5.16
CA GLY A 168 -9.44 -2.75 -6.40
C GLY A 168 -8.69 -1.42 -6.28
N LEU A 169 -8.04 -1.01 -7.36
CA LEU A 169 -7.42 0.30 -7.52
C LEU A 169 -7.84 0.90 -8.86
N ALA A 170 -8.53 2.04 -8.81
CA ALA A 170 -8.89 2.79 -10.01
C ALA A 170 -7.90 3.93 -10.28
N MET A 171 -7.42 4.03 -11.52
CA MET A 171 -6.44 5.02 -11.93
C MET A 171 -7.09 6.09 -12.79
N LEU A 172 -6.86 7.35 -12.44
CA LEU A 172 -7.39 8.49 -13.18
C LEU A 172 -6.87 8.52 -14.62
N ARG A 173 -7.63 9.17 -15.50
CA ARG A 173 -7.29 9.35 -16.91
C ARG A 173 -5.93 9.99 -17.15
N GLY A 174 -5.27 9.51 -18.19
CA GLY A 174 -3.95 9.96 -18.63
C GLY A 174 -3.99 10.96 -19.79
N ASP A 175 -5.15 11.54 -20.16
CA ASP A 175 -5.24 12.47 -21.29
C ASP A 175 -5.31 13.94 -20.90
N VAL A 176 -4.88 14.80 -21.83
CA VAL A 176 -4.80 16.26 -21.62
C VAL A 176 -6.17 16.87 -21.36
N GLN A 177 -7.19 16.44 -22.11
CA GLN A 177 -8.53 17.04 -22.03
C GLN A 177 -9.13 16.86 -20.63
N TYR A 178 -8.95 15.69 -20.03
CA TYR A 178 -9.35 15.43 -18.66
C TYR A 178 -8.71 16.40 -17.64
N TRP A 179 -7.40 16.61 -17.76
CA TRP A 179 -6.66 17.48 -16.84
C TRP A 179 -6.89 18.98 -17.11
N GLU A 180 -7.09 19.39 -18.35
CA GLU A 180 -7.46 20.78 -18.68
C GLU A 180 -8.83 21.16 -18.12
N GLN A 181 -9.81 20.24 -18.14
CA GLN A 181 -11.13 20.47 -17.55
C GLN A 181 -11.07 20.62 -16.03
N ARG A 182 -10.19 19.88 -15.35
CA ARG A 182 -10.03 19.92 -13.88
C ARG A 182 -9.09 21.03 -13.42
N TRP A 183 -8.19 21.51 -14.27
CA TRP A 183 -7.15 22.45 -13.92
C TRP A 183 -7.25 23.73 -14.77
N SER A 184 -8.07 24.67 -14.32
CA SER A 184 -8.36 25.93 -15.02
C SER A 184 -7.19 26.93 -15.07
N ALA A 185 -6.05 26.64 -14.42
CA ALA A 185 -5.06 27.66 -14.09
C ALA A 185 -3.78 27.67 -14.97
N SER A 186 -3.50 26.66 -15.80
CA SER A 186 -2.45 26.70 -16.85
C SER A 186 -2.29 25.35 -17.57
N GLY A 187 -2.05 25.39 -18.89
CA GLY A 187 -1.76 24.17 -19.68
C GLY A 187 -0.52 23.40 -19.23
N ILE A 188 0.46 24.07 -18.61
CA ILE A 188 1.65 23.42 -18.03
C ILE A 188 1.24 22.48 -16.87
N GLY A 189 0.31 22.90 -16.02
CA GLY A 189 -0.21 22.07 -14.93
C GLY A 189 -0.86 20.80 -15.47
N ALA A 190 -1.70 20.92 -16.49
CA ALA A 190 -2.36 19.77 -17.12
C ALA A 190 -1.34 18.75 -17.69
N ILE A 191 -0.27 19.22 -18.33
CA ILE A 191 0.78 18.34 -18.88
C ILE A 191 1.54 17.59 -17.77
N VAL A 192 1.89 18.28 -16.69
CA VAL A 192 2.59 17.66 -15.54
C VAL A 192 1.69 16.60 -14.90
N LEU A 193 0.42 16.92 -14.67
CA LEU A 193 -0.56 16.00 -14.09
C LEU A 193 -0.79 14.77 -14.98
N ARG A 194 -0.95 14.99 -16.28
CA ARG A 194 -1.05 13.92 -17.29
C ARG A 194 0.14 12.95 -17.21
N THR A 195 1.35 13.49 -17.29
CA THR A 195 2.59 12.70 -17.31
C THR A 195 2.74 11.88 -16.02
N ALA A 196 2.36 12.46 -14.87
CA ALA A 196 2.35 11.77 -13.60
C ALA A 196 1.32 10.63 -13.55
N ALA A 197 0.09 10.85 -14.05
CA ALA A 197 -0.94 9.82 -14.13
C ALA A 197 -0.52 8.64 -15.02
N GLU A 198 0.00 8.91 -16.21
CA GLU A 198 0.51 7.88 -17.13
C GLU A 198 1.64 7.05 -16.50
N THR A 199 2.58 7.73 -15.82
CA THR A 199 3.69 7.06 -15.13
C THR A 199 3.19 6.21 -13.95
N ALA A 200 2.23 6.73 -13.18
CA ALA A 200 1.60 5.98 -12.09
C ALA A 200 0.90 4.72 -12.60
N ILE A 201 0.12 4.81 -13.68
CA ILE A 201 -0.55 3.67 -14.31
C ILE A 201 0.46 2.60 -14.71
N LYS A 202 1.57 3.00 -15.35
CA LYS A 202 2.63 2.07 -15.77
C LYS A 202 3.29 1.38 -14.57
N ASP A 203 3.61 2.13 -13.52
CA ASP A 203 4.24 1.62 -12.31
C ASP A 203 3.29 0.65 -11.56
N TYR A 204 2.03 1.03 -11.34
CA TYR A 204 1.04 0.18 -10.69
C TYR A 204 0.70 -1.06 -11.52
N ARG A 205 0.62 -0.96 -12.84
CA ARG A 205 0.44 -2.12 -13.72
C ARG A 205 1.56 -3.14 -13.51
N LYS A 206 2.81 -2.69 -13.49
CA LYS A 206 3.97 -3.57 -13.23
C LYS A 206 3.84 -4.23 -11.85
N LEU A 207 3.63 -3.45 -10.79
CA LEU A 207 3.60 -3.97 -9.43
C LEU A 207 2.41 -4.90 -9.17
N ILE A 208 1.21 -4.50 -9.59
CA ILE A 208 -0.03 -5.25 -9.31
C ILE A 208 -0.21 -6.38 -10.31
N VAL A 209 -0.15 -6.10 -11.61
CA VAL A 209 -0.49 -7.10 -12.64
C VAL A 209 0.68 -8.04 -12.92
N THR A 210 1.90 -7.52 -13.05
CA THR A 210 3.07 -8.37 -13.35
C THR A 210 3.63 -9.03 -12.11
N GLU A 211 3.91 -8.27 -11.05
CA GLU A 211 4.54 -8.78 -9.82
C GLU A 211 3.52 -9.37 -8.81
N LYS A 212 2.21 -9.25 -9.11
CA LYS A 212 1.11 -9.74 -8.27
C LYS A 212 1.14 -9.19 -6.84
N LEU A 213 1.62 -7.96 -6.65
CA LEU A 213 1.54 -7.27 -5.37
C LEU A 213 0.10 -6.81 -5.13
N CYS A 214 -0.37 -6.93 -3.89
CA CYS A 214 -1.65 -6.31 -3.55
C CYS A 214 -1.55 -4.79 -3.68
N PRO A 215 -2.64 -4.09 -4.06
CA PRO A 215 -2.65 -2.64 -4.29
C PRO A 215 -2.05 -1.83 -3.16
N GLU A 216 -2.32 -2.19 -1.90
CA GLU A 216 -1.77 -1.47 -0.76
C GLU A 216 -0.25 -1.68 -0.61
N SER A 217 0.27 -2.89 -0.85
CA SER A 217 1.71 -3.13 -0.90
C SER A 217 2.38 -2.41 -2.08
N ALA A 218 1.73 -2.34 -3.24
CA ALA A 218 2.21 -1.57 -4.38
C ALA A 218 2.30 -0.07 -4.04
N LYS A 219 1.29 0.49 -3.36
CA LYS A 219 1.31 1.87 -2.86
C LYS A 219 2.48 2.12 -1.91
N LEU A 220 2.63 1.27 -0.88
CA LEU A 220 3.75 1.38 0.07
C LEU A 220 5.11 1.29 -0.65
N ARG A 221 5.23 0.47 -1.69
CA ARG A 221 6.45 0.37 -2.50
C ARG A 221 6.74 1.65 -3.25
N LEU A 222 5.74 2.28 -3.86
CA LEU A 222 5.89 3.54 -4.58
C LEU A 222 6.15 4.73 -3.62
N GLN A 223 5.58 4.69 -2.41
CA GLN A 223 5.92 5.60 -1.33
C GLN A 223 7.38 5.50 -0.95
N ALA A 224 7.89 4.28 -0.85
CA ALA A 224 9.25 4.05 -0.41
C ALA A 224 10.30 4.62 -1.35
N ILE A 225 10.02 4.64 -2.66
CA ILE A 225 10.90 5.25 -3.66
C ILE A 225 10.58 6.73 -3.93
N SER A 226 9.87 7.39 -3.01
CA SER A 226 9.49 8.81 -3.07
C SER A 226 8.68 9.21 -4.32
N LYS A 227 8.12 8.25 -5.05
CA LYS A 227 7.24 8.54 -6.19
C LYS A 227 5.82 8.89 -5.74
N ASP A 228 5.42 8.49 -4.53
CA ASP A 228 4.02 8.64 -4.08
C ASP A 228 3.63 10.06 -3.64
N VAL A 229 4.56 10.97 -3.32
CA VAL A 229 4.17 12.37 -3.03
C VAL A 229 3.53 13.01 -4.27
N ILE A 230 4.01 12.63 -5.45
CA ILE A 230 3.38 12.99 -6.73
C ILE A 230 2.14 12.11 -6.93
N TYR A 231 2.22 10.78 -6.76
CA TYR A 231 1.10 9.87 -7.07
C TYR A 231 -0.14 9.97 -6.16
N GLN A 232 -0.03 10.47 -4.92
CA GLN A 232 -1.20 10.67 -4.05
C GLN A 232 -2.18 11.70 -4.59
N MET A 233 -1.75 12.60 -5.48
CA MET A 233 -2.66 13.52 -6.19
C MET A 233 -3.53 12.81 -7.25
N PHE A 234 -3.23 11.54 -7.57
CA PHE A 234 -3.79 10.81 -8.72
C PHE A 234 -4.52 9.51 -8.34
N LEU A 235 -4.60 9.18 -7.05
CA LEU A 235 -5.34 8.02 -6.56
C LEU A 235 -6.80 8.44 -6.36
N GLY A 236 -7.66 8.15 -7.36
CA GLY A 236 -9.06 8.59 -7.35
C GLY A 236 -9.94 7.84 -6.36
N MET A 237 -9.71 6.54 -6.15
CA MET A 237 -10.44 5.74 -5.17
C MET A 237 -9.70 4.42 -4.87
N PHE A 238 -9.49 4.12 -3.58
CA PHE A 238 -9.20 2.77 -3.11
C PHE A 238 -10.46 2.18 -2.51
N GLN A 239 -10.96 1.09 -3.09
CA GLN A 239 -12.06 0.33 -2.49
C GLN A 239 -11.53 -1.02 -2.00
N LEU A 240 -11.61 -1.21 -0.68
CA LEU A 240 -11.12 -2.39 0.02
C LEU A 240 -12.29 -3.32 0.31
N LEU A 241 -12.37 -4.43 -0.41
CA LEU A 241 -13.47 -5.38 -0.29
C LEU A 241 -13.01 -6.64 0.47
N SER A 242 -13.85 -7.15 1.36
CA SER A 242 -13.63 -8.44 2.02
C SER A 242 -14.81 -9.34 1.68
N PRO A 243 -14.60 -10.56 1.17
CA PRO A 243 -15.69 -11.52 0.99
C PRO A 243 -16.21 -12.12 2.31
N GLN A 244 -15.54 -11.87 3.45
CA GLN A 244 -16.03 -12.28 4.77
C GLN A 244 -15.72 -11.22 5.85
N ALA A 245 -16.78 -10.79 6.54
CA ALA A 245 -16.86 -10.01 7.79
C ALA A 245 -16.16 -8.62 7.84
N LEU A 246 -16.92 -7.63 7.37
CA LEU A 246 -17.12 -6.28 7.90
C LEU A 246 -16.02 -5.19 7.83
N LYS A 247 -16.52 -4.02 7.40
CA LYS A 247 -15.96 -2.67 7.23
C LYS A 247 -14.89 -2.54 6.13
N GLY A 248 -15.38 -2.32 4.92
CA GLY A 248 -14.63 -1.58 3.88
C GLY A 248 -14.48 -0.13 4.35
N GLY A 249 -13.25 0.27 4.62
CA GLY A 249 -12.91 1.69 4.73
C GLY A 249 -12.69 2.23 3.33
N THR A 250 -13.43 3.26 2.95
CA THR A 250 -13.06 4.13 1.84
C THR A 250 -11.89 4.99 2.31
N ALA A 251 -10.71 4.79 1.72
CA ALA A 251 -9.59 5.70 1.94
C ALA A 251 -9.81 6.95 1.06
N ALA A 252 -10.78 7.77 1.45
CA ALA A 252 -11.04 9.09 0.89
C ALA A 252 -10.99 10.16 1.97
N GLN A 253 -10.06 10.05 2.94
CA GLN A 253 -9.71 11.14 3.85
C GLN A 253 -8.22 11.04 4.18
N GLY A 254 -7.38 11.47 3.25
CA GLY A 254 -5.98 11.75 3.51
C GLY A 254 -5.82 13.22 3.88
N VAL A 255 -5.14 13.50 4.99
CA VAL A 255 -4.70 14.82 5.49
C VAL A 255 -4.10 15.71 4.39
N VAL A 256 -3.59 15.11 3.30
CA VAL A 256 -3.06 15.82 2.13
C VAL A 256 -4.13 16.55 1.32
N ALA A 257 -5.36 16.05 1.19
CA ALA A 257 -6.43 16.79 0.52
C ALA A 257 -6.80 18.07 1.28
N GLU A 258 -6.70 18.04 2.61
CA GLU A 258 -6.92 19.19 3.47
C GLU A 258 -5.73 20.17 3.44
N ILE A 259 -4.49 19.67 3.41
CA ILE A 259 -3.29 20.50 3.22
C ILE A 259 -3.25 21.15 1.83
N VAL A 260 -3.64 20.43 0.78
CA VAL A 260 -3.74 21.00 -0.58
C VAL A 260 -4.85 22.05 -0.65
N ASN A 261 -6.00 21.82 -0.02
CA ASN A 261 -7.04 22.86 0.12
C ASN A 261 -6.58 24.06 0.97
N GLN A 262 -5.74 23.86 2.00
CA GLN A 262 -5.15 24.95 2.78
C GLN A 262 -4.08 25.73 2.00
N ILE A 263 -3.29 25.07 1.16
CA ILE A 263 -2.31 25.72 0.27
C ILE A 263 -3.03 26.49 -0.84
N LEU A 264 -4.06 25.90 -1.44
CA LEU A 264 -4.89 26.53 -2.50
C LEU A 264 -5.67 27.73 -1.96
N SER A 265 -6.26 27.64 -0.77
CA SER A 265 -6.97 28.77 -0.15
C SER A 265 -6.05 29.92 0.30
N ARG A 266 -4.76 29.66 0.55
CA ARG A 266 -3.75 30.70 0.80
C ARG A 266 -3.26 31.36 -0.47
N ALA A 267 -3.18 30.62 -1.59
CA ALA A 267 -2.83 31.17 -2.89
C ALA A 267 -3.93 32.08 -3.47
N LEU A 268 -5.21 31.73 -3.23
CA LEU A 268 -6.38 32.48 -3.71
C LEU A 268 -6.74 33.73 -2.89
N LYS A 269 -6.11 33.96 -1.74
CA LYS A 269 -6.29 35.19 -0.92
C LYS A 269 -5.31 36.31 -1.24
N LYS A 270 -4.40 36.11 -2.21
CA LYS A 270 -3.40 37.10 -2.63
C LYS A 270 -3.59 37.61 -4.07
N SER A 271 -4.72 37.31 -4.69
CA SER A 271 -5.20 37.84 -5.97
C SER A 271 -6.53 38.55 -5.76
#